data_AF-A0A8T0PCE6-F1
#
_entry.id   AF-A0A8T0PCE6-F1
#
_cell.length_a   1.000
_cell.length_b   1.000
_cell.length_c   1.000
_cell.angle_alpha   90.00
_cell.angle_beta   90.00
_cell.angle_gamma   90.00
#
_symmetry.space_group_name_H-M   'P 1'
#
loop_
_entity.id
_entity.type
_entity.pdbx_description
1 polymer ?
#
loop_
_entity_poly.entity_id
_entity_poly.type
_entity_poly.pdbx_seq_one_letter_code
_entity_poly.pdbx_strand_id
1 'polypeptide(L)'
;MFLFQGPFGTVLHTGDCHLTPGCLGALMPLLAGRRIDELFLDCTFARCSLRFPTRNDSIRQVISCIRKHPNAPVVYLVCNMLGHEDVLIEVSRAFGSKIYVDRDSNSDCHHTLTHVAPEILAADDAKSSTRFHVLLFRPRLSERATEILGLARAQQQPEPLIVRASAQWYANYYKASESWSQQQRKPVLTVREPMRDEDGVWRVCLSMHSSREELERALWILKPKCVESTTPPLLAEDAMIPSRMPPTRRSCSF
;
A
#
# COMPACT_ATOMS: atom_id res chain seq x y z
N MET A 1 9.30 7.07 12.09
CA MET A 1 10.77 6.98 12.21
C MET A 1 11.24 7.67 13.48
N PHE A 2 12.22 7.10 14.17
CA PHE A 2 12.84 7.65 15.37
C PHE A 2 14.36 7.68 15.20
N LEU A 3 14.97 8.84 15.46
CA LEU A 3 16.42 9.05 15.44
C LEU A 3 16.91 9.22 16.88
N PHE A 4 17.80 8.35 17.33
CA PHE A 4 18.41 8.38 18.65
C PHE A 4 19.89 8.75 18.52
N GLN A 5 20.33 9.70 19.35
CA GLN A 5 21.72 10.16 19.35
C GLN A 5 22.22 10.24 20.79
N GLY A 6 23.33 9.57 21.08
CA GLY A 6 23.94 9.58 22.41
C GLY A 6 25.35 9.00 22.43
N PRO A 7 25.91 8.73 23.63
CA PRO A 7 27.22 8.09 23.78
C PRO A 7 27.31 6.71 23.10
N PHE A 8 26.17 6.05 22.89
CA PHE A 8 26.05 4.78 22.18
C PHE A 8 26.08 4.91 20.64
N GLY A 9 26.22 6.12 20.11
CA GLY A 9 26.20 6.40 18.67
C GLY A 9 24.87 6.95 18.17
N THR A 10 24.65 6.81 16.87
CA THR A 10 23.47 7.28 16.13
C THR A 10 22.66 6.10 15.62
N VAL A 11 21.44 5.93 16.12
CA VAL A 11 20.54 4.84 15.74
C VAL A 11 19.31 5.42 15.04
N LEU A 12 18.96 4.88 13.87
CA LEU A 12 17.73 5.22 13.16
C LEU A 12 16.81 4.00 13.11
N HIS A 13 15.60 4.14 13.62
CA HIS A 13 14.55 3.14 13.48
C HIS A 13 13.44 3.66 12.58
N THR A 14 13.22 3.03 11.44
CA THR A 14 12.25 3.55 10.48
C THR A 14 10.81 3.30 10.94
N GLY A 15 10.54 2.14 11.56
CA GLY A 15 9.19 1.58 11.60
C GLY A 15 8.72 1.30 10.17
N ASP A 16 7.42 1.06 9.97
CA ASP A 16 6.85 0.96 8.61
C ASP A 16 7.02 2.29 7.88
N CYS A 17 7.64 2.27 6.69
CA CYS A 17 7.96 3.51 6.00
C CYS A 17 8.07 3.39 4.48
N HIS A 18 7.74 4.50 3.82
CA HIS A 18 8.05 4.76 2.43
C HIS A 18 9.15 5.83 2.35
N LEU A 19 10.40 5.42 2.14
CA LEU A 19 11.61 6.25 2.06
C LEU A 19 11.68 6.99 0.71
N THR A 20 10.70 7.85 0.48
CA THR A 20 10.66 8.73 -0.68
C THR A 20 11.84 9.71 -0.68
N PRO A 21 12.21 10.30 -1.82
CA PRO A 21 13.23 11.34 -1.87
C PRO A 21 12.97 12.51 -0.91
N GLY A 22 11.71 12.91 -0.72
CA GLY A 22 11.33 13.95 0.24
C GLY A 22 11.56 13.54 1.69
N CYS A 23 11.24 12.30 2.03
CA CYS A 23 11.50 11.71 3.35
C CYS A 23 13.01 11.73 3.68
N LEU A 24 13.84 11.27 2.74
CA LEU A 24 15.30 11.30 2.92
C LEU A 24 15.85 12.73 2.98
N GLY A 25 15.30 13.64 2.16
CA GLY A 25 15.66 15.06 2.19
C GLY A 25 15.37 15.74 3.53
N ALA A 26 14.29 15.34 4.22
CA ALA A 26 13.97 15.83 5.56
C ALA A 26 14.83 15.18 6.66
N LEU A 27 15.23 13.92 6.47
CA LEU A 27 16.06 13.17 7.42
C LEU A 27 17.53 13.63 7.43
N MET A 28 18.11 13.91 6.26
CA MET A 28 19.54 14.22 6.14
C MET A 28 20.01 15.42 6.99
N PRO A 29 19.27 16.54 7.08
CA PRO A 29 19.62 17.65 7.97
C PRO A 29 19.65 17.25 9.45
N LEU A 30 18.76 16.35 9.90
CA LEU A 30 18.67 15.90 11.30
C LEU A 30 19.88 15.05 11.71
N LEU A 31 20.54 14.41 10.75
CA LEU A 31 21.79 13.68 11.01
C LEU A 31 22.95 14.63 11.31
N ALA A 32 22.87 15.92 10.91
CA ALA A 32 23.91 16.92 11.14
C ALA A 32 25.32 16.44 10.74
N GLY A 33 25.42 15.71 9.62
CA GLY A 33 26.67 15.13 9.11
C GLY A 33 27.17 13.89 9.88
N ARG A 34 26.48 13.45 10.94
CA ARG A 34 26.78 12.19 11.63
C ARG A 34 26.38 11.02 10.76
N ARG A 35 27.22 9.97 10.77
CA ARG A 35 26.90 8.69 10.15
C ARG A 35 25.97 7.91 11.07
N ILE A 36 25.00 7.20 10.49
CA ILE A 36 24.16 6.24 11.21
C ILE A 36 25.01 5.02 11.57
N ASP A 37 25.08 4.69 12.86
CA ASP A 37 25.75 3.49 13.36
C ASP A 37 24.87 2.26 13.15
N GLU A 38 23.61 2.32 13.59
CA GLU A 38 22.64 1.22 13.46
C GLU A 38 21.37 1.70 12.74
N LEU A 39 20.95 0.98 11.71
CA LEU A 39 19.73 1.28 10.95
C LEU A 39 18.76 0.11 11.05
N PHE A 40 17.67 0.29 11.80
CA PHE A 40 16.54 -0.62 11.81
C PHE A 40 15.59 -0.23 10.67
N LEU A 41 15.62 -1.00 9.59
CA LEU A 41 14.99 -0.71 8.30
C LEU A 41 13.75 -1.57 8.03
N ASP A 42 12.67 -0.92 7.60
CA ASP A 42 11.53 -1.59 6.99
C ASP A 42 11.92 -2.23 5.65
N CYS A 43 11.89 -3.56 5.65
CA CYS A 43 12.25 -4.39 4.50
C CYS A 43 11.03 -5.11 3.89
N THR A 44 9.79 -4.62 4.09
CA THR A 44 8.55 -5.30 3.64
C THR A 44 8.63 -5.76 2.19
N PHE A 45 9.18 -4.94 1.29
CA PHE A 45 9.32 -5.28 -0.13
C PHE A 45 10.78 -5.41 -0.60
N ALA A 46 11.74 -5.63 0.29
CA ALA A 46 13.16 -5.73 -0.07
C ALA A 46 13.45 -6.86 -1.08
N ARG A 47 12.66 -7.95 -1.04
CA ARG A 47 12.78 -9.10 -1.97
C ARG A 47 11.83 -9.01 -3.18
N CYS A 48 11.02 -7.96 -3.27
CA CYS A 48 10.10 -7.79 -4.40
C CYS A 48 10.81 -6.99 -5.51
N SER A 49 11.00 -7.61 -6.67
CA SER A 49 11.55 -6.95 -7.86
C SER A 49 10.49 -6.19 -8.67
N LEU A 50 9.24 -6.14 -8.19
CA LEU A 50 8.21 -5.34 -8.82
C LEU A 50 8.51 -3.85 -8.67
N ARG A 51 8.48 -3.15 -9.80
CA ARG A 51 8.49 -1.70 -9.83
C ARG A 51 7.10 -1.17 -9.53
N PHE A 52 6.88 -0.75 -8.29
CA PHE A 52 5.63 -0.14 -7.90
C PHE A 52 5.40 1.19 -8.63
N PRO A 53 4.13 1.50 -9.00
CA PRO A 53 3.78 2.82 -9.50
C PRO A 53 3.98 3.87 -8.41
N THR A 54 4.09 5.13 -8.83
CA THR A 54 4.05 6.23 -7.86
C THR A 54 2.69 6.28 -7.19
N ARG A 55 2.64 6.89 -6.00
CA ARG A 55 1.39 7.10 -5.27
C ARG A 55 0.34 7.81 -6.12
N ASN A 56 0.73 8.88 -6.82
CA ASN A 56 -0.14 9.64 -7.72
C ASN A 56 -0.64 8.80 -8.89
N ASP A 57 0.22 7.98 -9.50
CA ASP A 57 -0.21 7.08 -10.58
C ASP A 57 -1.18 6.02 -10.10
N SER A 58 -0.99 5.51 -8.89
CA SER A 58 -1.90 4.55 -8.24
C SER A 58 -3.28 5.17 -8.02
N ILE A 59 -3.35 6.40 -7.51
CA ILE A 59 -4.61 7.13 -7.33
C ILE A 59 -5.30 7.38 -8.67
N ARG A 60 -4.54 7.77 -9.70
CA ARG A 60 -5.08 7.92 -11.07
C ARG A 60 -5.63 6.61 -11.62
N GLN A 61 -4.97 5.48 -11.32
CA GLN A 61 -5.46 4.16 -11.69
C GLN A 61 -6.77 3.82 -10.98
N VAL A 62 -6.93 4.13 -9.69
CA VAL A 62 -8.20 3.99 -8.96
C VAL A 62 -9.31 4.80 -9.65
N ILE A 63 -9.07 6.09 -9.90
CA ILE A 63 -10.05 6.97 -10.55
C ILE A 63 -10.39 6.47 -11.96
N SER A 64 -9.39 6.07 -12.74
CA SER A 64 -9.58 5.51 -14.09
C SER A 64 -10.38 4.21 -14.06
N CYS A 65 -10.11 3.32 -13.09
CA CYS A 65 -10.90 2.12 -12.87
C CYS A 65 -12.37 2.46 -12.66
N ILE A 66 -12.68 3.41 -11.78
CA ILE A 66 -14.05 3.83 -11.49
C ILE A 66 -14.71 4.45 -12.72
N ARG A 67 -14.00 5.30 -13.48
CA ARG A 67 -14.51 5.92 -14.72
C ARG A 67 -14.88 4.91 -15.79
N LYS A 68 -14.17 3.77 -15.87
CA LYS A 68 -14.50 2.67 -16.79
C LYS A 68 -15.76 1.90 -16.41
N HIS A 69 -16.30 2.13 -15.21
CA HIS A 69 -17.53 1.48 -14.72
C HIS A 69 -18.59 2.54 -14.35
N PRO A 70 -19.06 3.37 -15.30
CA PRO A 70 -20.02 4.43 -15.01
C PRO A 70 -21.37 3.87 -14.52
N ASN A 71 -21.74 2.67 -14.96
CA ASN A 71 -23.02 2.03 -14.65
C ASN A 71 -23.02 1.24 -13.33
N ALA A 72 -21.88 1.15 -12.64
CA ALA A 72 -21.83 0.52 -11.32
C ALA A 72 -22.64 1.38 -10.32
N PRO A 73 -23.72 0.82 -9.72
CA PRO A 73 -24.66 1.60 -8.90
C PRO A 73 -24.02 2.04 -7.60
N VAL A 74 -23.14 1.21 -7.05
CA VAL A 74 -22.33 1.49 -5.86
C VAL A 74 -20.87 1.18 -6.16
N VAL A 75 -19.97 2.02 -5.64
CA VAL A 75 -18.52 1.84 -5.67
C VAL A 75 -18.03 1.66 -4.23
N TYR A 76 -17.60 0.45 -3.91
CA TYR A 76 -16.98 0.09 -2.65
C TYR A 76 -15.46 0.29 -2.72
N LEU A 77 -14.96 1.26 -1.96
CA LEU A 77 -13.55 1.56 -1.79
C LEU A 77 -13.02 0.82 -0.56
N VAL A 78 -12.17 -0.17 -0.76
CA VAL A 78 -11.51 -0.89 0.32
C VAL A 78 -10.22 -0.18 0.69
N CYS A 79 -10.38 0.99 1.31
CA CYS A 79 -9.31 1.94 1.66
C CYS A 79 -9.47 2.41 3.11
N ASN A 80 -9.90 1.51 4.01
CA ASN A 80 -10.20 1.80 5.41
C ASN A 80 -8.98 1.71 6.35
N MET A 81 -7.78 1.49 5.80
CA MET A 81 -6.52 1.46 6.56
C MET A 81 -5.90 2.85 6.57
N LEU A 82 -5.31 3.25 7.70
CA LEU A 82 -4.54 4.49 7.81
C LEU A 82 -3.52 4.62 6.67
N GLY A 83 -3.39 5.83 6.15
CA GLY A 83 -2.53 6.14 5.02
C GLY A 83 -3.18 5.95 3.65
N HIS A 84 -4.50 5.78 3.56
CA HIS A 84 -5.25 5.79 2.28
C HIS A 84 -6.20 6.98 2.15
N GLU A 85 -6.10 7.97 3.04
CA GLU A 85 -7.01 9.11 3.12
C GLU A 85 -6.99 9.91 1.81
N ASP A 86 -5.82 10.11 1.22
CA ASP A 86 -5.65 10.79 -0.06
C ASP A 86 -6.33 10.06 -1.23
N VAL A 87 -6.36 8.73 -1.23
CA VAL A 87 -7.14 7.97 -2.22
C VAL A 87 -8.62 8.34 -2.12
N LEU A 88 -9.16 8.40 -0.90
CA LEU A 88 -10.56 8.76 -0.66
C LEU A 88 -10.84 10.23 -1.03
N ILE A 89 -9.95 11.14 -0.66
CA ILE A 89 -10.04 12.57 -0.98
C ILE A 89 -10.02 12.80 -2.50
N GLU A 90 -9.07 12.20 -3.21
CA GLU A 90 -8.94 12.38 -4.65
C GLU A 90 -10.09 11.72 -5.41
N VAL A 91 -10.63 10.59 -4.93
CA VAL A 91 -11.85 10.01 -5.50
C VAL A 91 -13.04 10.94 -5.27
N SER A 92 -13.26 11.42 -4.05
CA SER A 92 -14.36 12.35 -3.75
C SER A 92 -14.29 13.60 -4.63
N ARG A 93 -13.10 14.20 -4.77
CA ARG A 93 -12.85 15.35 -5.65
C ARG A 93 -13.09 15.03 -7.13
N ALA A 94 -12.60 13.90 -7.62
CA ALA A 94 -12.69 13.54 -9.02
C ALA A 94 -14.14 13.26 -9.50
N PHE A 95 -15.03 12.87 -8.59
CA PHE A 95 -16.42 12.56 -8.88
C PHE A 95 -17.42 13.55 -8.25
N GLY A 96 -16.94 14.58 -7.55
CA GLY A 96 -17.78 15.58 -6.88
C GLY A 96 -18.79 14.98 -5.90
N SER A 97 -18.42 13.88 -5.25
CA SER A 97 -19.36 13.08 -4.45
C SER A 97 -18.76 12.71 -3.10
N LYS A 98 -19.59 12.74 -2.07
CA LYS A 98 -19.21 12.37 -0.70
C LYS A 98 -19.20 10.85 -0.54
N ILE A 99 -18.36 10.38 0.36
CA ILE A 99 -18.13 8.96 0.62
C ILE A 99 -18.81 8.59 1.94
N TYR A 100 -19.68 7.59 1.90
CA TYR A 100 -20.25 7.02 3.12
C TYR A 100 -19.23 6.10 3.80
N VAL A 101 -19.03 6.32 5.10
CA VAL A 101 -18.21 5.48 5.95
C VAL A 101 -19.06 5.11 7.16
N ASP A 102 -19.29 3.81 7.32
CA ASP A 102 -20.11 3.31 8.39
C ASP A 102 -19.41 3.49 9.75
N ARG A 103 -20.06 4.19 10.70
CA ARG A 103 -19.46 4.57 11.98
C ARG A 103 -19.14 3.39 12.89
N ASP A 104 -19.92 2.32 12.79
CA ASP A 104 -19.76 1.15 13.64
C ASP A 104 -18.74 0.18 13.05
N SER A 105 -18.91 -0.17 11.77
CA SER A 105 -18.03 -1.15 11.11
C SER A 105 -16.71 -0.56 10.60
N ASN A 106 -16.60 0.76 10.42
CA ASN A 106 -15.37 1.45 9.99
C ASN A 106 -15.04 2.64 10.91
N SER A 107 -15.21 2.46 12.23
CA SER A 107 -15.02 3.52 13.24
C SER A 107 -13.69 4.26 13.11
N ASP A 108 -12.57 3.55 12.98
CA ASP A 108 -11.23 4.15 12.88
C ASP A 108 -11.09 5.02 11.63
N CYS A 109 -11.58 4.54 10.48
CA CYS A 109 -11.56 5.28 9.22
C CYS A 109 -12.47 6.50 9.30
N HIS A 110 -13.70 6.34 9.82
CA HIS A 110 -14.64 7.44 10.00
C HIS A 110 -14.06 8.52 10.93
N HIS A 111 -13.49 8.11 12.06
CA HIS A 111 -12.85 9.02 13.02
C HIS A 111 -11.69 9.78 12.38
N THR A 112 -10.80 9.07 11.67
CA THR A 112 -9.67 9.69 10.95
C THR A 112 -10.15 10.73 9.95
N LEU A 113 -11.12 10.40 9.11
CA LEU A 113 -11.64 11.32 8.10
C LEU A 113 -12.38 12.52 8.71
N THR A 114 -13.03 12.35 9.87
CA THR A 114 -13.67 13.47 10.59
C THR A 114 -12.65 14.55 10.96
N HIS A 115 -11.40 14.16 11.22
CA HIS A 115 -10.31 15.08 11.56
C HIS A 115 -9.52 15.58 10.35
N VAL A 116 -9.28 14.70 9.36
CA VAL A 116 -8.37 14.98 8.24
C VAL A 116 -9.09 15.61 7.04
N ALA A 117 -10.30 15.16 6.74
CA ALA A 117 -11.07 15.60 5.57
C ALA A 117 -12.60 15.44 5.80
N PRO A 118 -13.20 16.16 6.76
CA PRO A 118 -14.62 16.03 7.07
C PRO A 118 -15.53 16.38 5.88
N GLU A 119 -15.05 17.20 4.94
CA GLU A 119 -15.79 17.63 3.75
C GLU A 119 -16.14 16.48 2.80
N ILE A 120 -15.37 15.39 2.81
CA ILE A 120 -15.61 14.24 1.93
C ILE A 120 -16.59 13.23 2.54
N LEU A 121 -16.91 13.33 3.84
CA LEU A 121 -17.80 12.40 4.52
C LEU A 121 -19.27 12.68 4.17
N ALA A 122 -19.98 11.63 3.78
CA ALA A 122 -21.43 11.65 3.63
C ALA A 122 -22.11 11.57 5.01
N ALA A 123 -23.28 12.20 5.14
CA ALA A 123 -24.11 12.06 6.33
C ALA A 123 -24.73 10.64 6.39
N ASP A 124 -25.13 10.20 7.58
CA ASP A 124 -25.59 8.82 7.80
C ASP A 124 -26.90 8.52 7.03
N ASP A 125 -27.77 9.52 6.88
CA ASP A 125 -29.00 9.47 6.09
C ASP A 125 -28.75 9.40 4.58
N ALA A 126 -27.57 9.77 4.11
CA ALA A 126 -27.16 9.70 2.71
C ALA A 126 -26.63 8.31 2.29
N LYS A 127 -26.64 7.31 3.18
CA LYS A 127 -26.17 5.94 2.89
C LYS A 127 -26.79 5.37 1.60
N SER A 128 -28.09 5.54 1.40
CA SER A 128 -28.80 4.98 0.23
C SER A 128 -28.67 5.83 -1.04
N SER A 129 -28.31 7.11 -0.91
CA SER A 129 -28.24 8.05 -2.04
C SER A 129 -26.82 8.28 -2.57
N THR A 130 -25.79 8.01 -1.75
CA THR A 130 -24.40 8.09 -2.23
C THR A 130 -23.95 6.85 -2.97
N ARG A 131 -23.22 7.09 -4.06
CA ARG A 131 -22.58 6.07 -4.88
C ARG A 131 -21.33 5.48 -4.23
N PHE A 132 -20.63 6.24 -3.38
CA PHE A 132 -19.30 5.86 -2.88
C PHE A 132 -19.35 5.44 -1.42
N HIS A 133 -18.81 4.26 -1.13
CA HIS A 133 -18.85 3.65 0.19
C HIS A 133 -17.47 3.12 0.55
N VAL A 134 -17.03 3.31 1.78
CA VAL A 134 -15.86 2.58 2.30
C VAL A 134 -16.31 1.19 2.75
N LEU A 135 -15.64 0.18 2.22
CA LEU A 135 -15.84 -1.21 2.62
C LEU A 135 -14.68 -1.65 3.50
N LEU A 136 -15.00 -2.22 4.66
CA LEU A 136 -14.01 -2.69 5.62
C LEU A 136 -13.21 -3.87 5.04
N PHE A 137 -11.87 -3.76 5.02
CA PHE A 137 -10.97 -4.79 4.53
C PHE A 137 -10.99 -6.09 5.36
N ARG A 138 -11.04 -6.00 6.69
CA ARG A 138 -10.95 -7.16 7.59
C ARG A 138 -12.17 -7.31 8.50
N PRO A 139 -12.61 -8.54 8.81
CA PRO A 139 -12.18 -9.81 8.23
C PRO A 139 -12.86 -10.09 6.86
N ARG A 140 -12.27 -11.01 6.08
CA ARG A 140 -12.92 -11.72 4.95
C ARG A 140 -13.41 -10.86 3.77
N LEU A 141 -12.56 -9.99 3.22
CA LEU A 141 -12.90 -9.24 2.00
C LEU A 141 -13.36 -10.12 0.83
N SER A 142 -12.73 -11.28 0.61
CA SER A 142 -13.07 -12.20 -0.49
C SER A 142 -14.52 -12.71 -0.37
N GLU A 143 -14.89 -13.23 0.81
CA GLU A 143 -16.26 -13.70 1.09
C GLU A 143 -17.27 -12.56 0.88
N ARG A 144 -17.02 -11.39 1.47
CA ARG A 144 -17.90 -10.23 1.35
C ARG A 144 -18.05 -9.73 -0.09
N ALA A 145 -16.95 -9.70 -0.86
CA ALA A 145 -17.00 -9.31 -2.26
C ALA A 145 -17.86 -10.29 -3.07
N THR A 146 -17.67 -11.59 -2.83
CA THR A 146 -18.46 -12.65 -3.46
C THR A 146 -19.94 -12.55 -3.10
N GLU A 147 -20.27 -12.29 -1.84
CA GLU A 147 -21.64 -12.07 -1.37
C GLU A 147 -22.29 -10.85 -2.03
N ILE A 148 -21.61 -9.69 -2.00
CA ILE A 148 -22.11 -8.45 -2.60
C ILE A 148 -22.39 -8.64 -4.09
N LEU A 149 -21.45 -9.22 -4.84
CA LEU A 149 -21.60 -9.46 -6.27
C LEU A 149 -22.65 -10.55 -6.56
N GLY A 150 -22.69 -11.61 -5.73
CA GLY A 150 -23.66 -12.69 -5.84
C GLY A 150 -25.10 -12.21 -5.62
N LEU A 151 -25.33 -11.34 -4.63
CA LEU A 151 -26.63 -10.73 -4.38
C LEU A 151 -27.10 -9.87 -5.56
N ALA A 152 -26.22 -9.04 -6.12
CA ALA A 152 -26.57 -8.23 -7.30
C ALA A 152 -26.96 -9.11 -8.50
N ARG A 153 -26.21 -10.19 -8.77
CA ARG A 153 -26.52 -11.17 -9.82
C ARG A 153 -27.85 -11.87 -9.59
N ALA A 154 -28.09 -12.34 -8.37
CA ALA A 154 -29.33 -13.04 -8.01
C ALA A 154 -30.57 -12.15 -8.18
N GLN A 155 -30.42 -10.85 -7.93
CA GLN A 155 -31.47 -9.84 -8.11
C GLN A 155 -31.53 -9.27 -9.53
N GLN A 156 -30.70 -9.74 -10.46
CA GLN A 156 -30.57 -9.22 -11.83
C GLN A 156 -30.30 -7.70 -11.88
N GLN A 157 -29.57 -7.19 -10.88
CA GLN A 157 -29.17 -5.79 -10.81
C GLN A 157 -27.76 -5.60 -11.36
N PRO A 158 -27.42 -4.38 -11.85
CA PRO A 158 -26.05 -4.06 -12.21
C PRO A 158 -25.08 -4.32 -11.05
N GLU A 159 -23.96 -4.99 -11.33
CA GLU A 159 -22.97 -5.31 -10.29
C GLU A 159 -22.32 -4.03 -9.74
N PRO A 160 -22.18 -3.92 -8.41
CA PRO A 160 -21.37 -2.86 -7.82
C PRO A 160 -19.90 -3.06 -8.14
N LEU A 161 -19.14 -1.96 -8.10
CA LEU A 161 -17.69 -1.99 -8.28
C LEU A 161 -17.00 -2.08 -6.93
N ILE A 162 -16.08 -3.02 -6.75
CA ILE A 162 -15.25 -3.13 -5.55
C ILE A 162 -13.81 -2.86 -5.94
N VAL A 163 -13.20 -1.81 -5.37
CA VAL A 163 -11.82 -1.41 -5.66
C VAL A 163 -10.99 -1.47 -4.38
N ARG A 164 -9.84 -2.16 -4.44
CA ARG A 164 -8.86 -2.23 -3.34
C ARG A 164 -7.48 -1.82 -3.83
N ALA A 165 -6.92 -0.80 -3.20
CA ALA A 165 -5.52 -0.46 -3.33
C ALA A 165 -4.67 -1.38 -2.43
N SER A 166 -3.68 -2.09 -2.98
CA SER A 166 -2.78 -2.96 -2.19
C SER A 166 -1.55 -3.42 -2.98
N ALA A 167 -0.36 -2.91 -2.65
CA ALA A 167 0.91 -3.46 -3.17
C ALA A 167 1.18 -4.90 -2.68
N GLN A 168 0.73 -5.25 -1.47
CA GLN A 168 0.91 -6.61 -0.91
C GLN A 168 0.27 -7.69 -1.81
N TRP A 169 -0.92 -7.41 -2.36
CA TRP A 169 -1.57 -8.34 -3.28
C TRP A 169 -0.72 -8.58 -4.53
N TYR A 170 -0.16 -7.52 -5.11
CA TYR A 170 0.72 -7.61 -6.28
C TYR A 170 2.04 -8.32 -5.96
N ALA A 171 2.66 -8.03 -4.82
CA ALA A 171 3.89 -8.70 -4.38
C ALA A 171 3.68 -10.22 -4.18
N ASN A 172 2.56 -10.61 -3.55
CA ASN A 172 2.21 -12.01 -3.37
C ASN A 172 1.90 -12.69 -4.71
N TYR A 173 1.16 -12.02 -5.60
CA TYR A 173 0.84 -12.52 -6.94
C TYR A 173 2.12 -12.75 -7.75
N TYR A 174 3.05 -11.79 -7.71
CA TYR A 174 4.34 -11.90 -8.37
C TYR A 174 5.16 -13.06 -7.83
N LYS A 175 5.31 -13.18 -6.51
CA LYS A 175 6.03 -14.31 -5.89
C LYS A 175 5.44 -15.65 -6.29
N ALA A 176 4.11 -15.76 -6.31
CA ALA A 176 3.43 -16.96 -6.78
C ALA A 176 3.72 -17.23 -8.26
N SER A 177 3.75 -16.18 -9.10
CA SER A 177 4.03 -16.31 -10.54
C SER A 177 5.44 -16.81 -10.86
N GLU A 178 6.44 -16.51 -10.01
CA GLU A 178 7.80 -17.05 -10.16
C GLU A 178 7.86 -18.57 -9.95
N SER A 179 6.88 -19.13 -9.24
CA SER A 179 6.78 -20.58 -8.96
C SER A 179 5.87 -21.33 -9.94
N TRP A 180 5.25 -20.66 -10.91
CA TRP A 180 4.34 -21.29 -11.86
C TRP A 180 5.09 -21.98 -12.99
N SER A 181 4.62 -23.18 -13.39
CA SER A 181 5.12 -23.87 -14.56
C SER A 181 4.63 -23.19 -15.85
N GLN A 182 5.42 -23.31 -16.93
CA GLN A 182 5.13 -22.71 -18.25
C GLN A 182 3.77 -23.12 -18.87
N GLN A 183 3.09 -24.14 -18.34
CA GLN A 183 1.82 -24.65 -18.86
C GLN A 183 0.58 -23.94 -18.26
N GLN A 184 0.73 -23.09 -17.24
CA GLN A 184 -0.41 -22.35 -16.67
C GLN A 184 -0.64 -21.03 -17.42
N ARG A 185 -1.72 -20.96 -18.22
CA ARG A 185 -2.21 -19.69 -18.79
C ARG A 185 -2.85 -18.84 -17.70
N LYS A 186 -2.09 -17.92 -17.11
CA LYS A 186 -2.58 -16.93 -16.14
C LYS A 186 -2.35 -15.50 -16.64
N PRO A 187 -3.15 -14.52 -16.18
CA PRO A 187 -3.06 -13.16 -16.67
C PRO A 187 -1.67 -12.55 -16.39
N VAL A 188 -1.16 -11.81 -17.37
CA VAL A 188 0.10 -11.07 -17.25
C VAL A 188 -0.05 -10.04 -16.13
N LEU A 189 0.88 -10.05 -15.18
CA LEU A 189 0.89 -9.09 -14.08
C LEU A 189 1.17 -7.68 -14.61
N THR A 190 0.20 -6.77 -14.45
CA THR A 190 0.33 -5.36 -14.84
C THR A 190 0.19 -4.46 -13.61
N VAL A 191 1.31 -3.95 -13.10
CA VAL A 191 1.32 -3.00 -11.97
C VAL A 191 0.86 -1.58 -12.36
N ARG A 192 0.72 -1.33 -13.66
CA ARG A 192 0.31 -0.03 -14.23
C ARG A 192 -1.17 0.03 -14.58
N GLU A 193 -1.88 -1.08 -14.43
CA GLU A 193 -3.31 -1.14 -14.69
C GLU A 193 -4.03 -1.90 -13.56
N PRO A 194 -5.28 -1.51 -13.25
CA PRO A 194 -6.10 -2.26 -12.32
C PRO A 194 -6.32 -3.70 -12.80
N MET A 195 -6.15 -4.68 -11.93
CA MET A 195 -6.40 -6.10 -12.21
C MET A 195 -7.63 -6.57 -11.45
N ARG A 196 -8.55 -7.26 -12.11
CA ARG A 196 -9.67 -7.92 -11.43
C ARG A 196 -9.26 -9.31 -10.98
N ASP A 197 -9.42 -9.62 -9.70
CA ASP A 197 -9.14 -10.94 -9.17
C ASP A 197 -10.33 -11.91 -9.26
N GLU A 198 -10.13 -13.13 -8.78
CA GLU A 198 -11.10 -14.23 -8.83
C GLU A 198 -12.36 -13.94 -7.98
N ASP A 199 -12.23 -13.13 -6.93
CA ASP A 199 -13.34 -12.66 -6.08
C ASP A 199 -14.14 -11.51 -6.72
N GLY A 200 -13.71 -11.04 -7.89
CA GLY A 200 -14.29 -9.91 -8.60
C GLY A 200 -13.86 -8.53 -8.07
N VAL A 201 -12.85 -8.47 -7.20
CA VAL A 201 -12.30 -7.22 -6.67
C VAL A 201 -11.27 -6.65 -7.64
N TRP A 202 -11.41 -5.37 -7.97
CA TRP A 202 -10.41 -4.63 -8.72
C TRP A 202 -9.27 -4.20 -7.81
N ARG A 203 -8.09 -4.75 -8.07
CA ARG A 203 -6.84 -4.47 -7.38
C ARG A 203 -6.11 -3.33 -8.08
N VAL A 204 -5.60 -2.38 -7.31
CA VAL A 204 -4.70 -1.33 -7.80
C VAL A 204 -3.43 -1.36 -6.95
N CYS A 205 -2.27 -1.33 -7.61
CA CYS A 205 -0.99 -1.36 -6.91
C CYS A 205 -0.77 0.01 -6.25
N LEU A 206 -0.81 0.07 -4.91
CA LEU A 206 -0.49 1.24 -4.10
C LEU A 206 0.33 0.75 -2.91
N SER A 207 1.52 1.31 -2.73
CA SER A 207 2.40 0.96 -1.62
C SER A 207 2.44 2.05 -0.56
N MET A 208 2.47 1.62 0.70
CA MET A 208 2.82 2.44 1.87
C MET A 208 4.26 2.18 2.34
N HIS A 209 4.94 1.23 1.69
CA HIS A 209 6.30 0.82 2.00
C HIS A 209 7.20 1.05 0.80
N SER A 210 8.49 1.21 1.07
CA SER A 210 9.51 1.41 0.03
C SER A 210 9.63 0.21 -0.90
N SER A 211 9.75 0.45 -2.21
CA SER A 211 10.16 -0.60 -3.16
C SER A 211 11.62 -1.00 -2.92
N ARG A 212 12.04 -2.13 -3.50
CA ARG A 212 13.44 -2.55 -3.46
C ARG A 212 14.39 -1.46 -3.97
N GLU A 213 14.07 -0.80 -5.09
CA GLU A 213 14.92 0.26 -5.64
C GLU A 213 14.99 1.50 -4.73
N GLU A 214 13.90 1.82 -4.03
CA GLU A 214 13.88 2.92 -3.06
C GLU A 214 14.71 2.59 -1.83
N LEU A 215 14.67 1.33 -1.35
CA LEU A 215 15.51 0.85 -0.26
C LEU A 215 17.00 0.87 -0.64
N GLU A 216 17.36 0.35 -1.83
CA GLU A 216 18.74 0.37 -2.34
C GLU A 216 19.26 1.81 -2.45
N ARG A 217 18.42 2.74 -2.93
CA ARG A 217 18.75 4.17 -2.99
C ARG A 217 18.92 4.77 -1.59
N ALA A 218 18.03 4.47 -0.66
CA ALA A 218 18.10 4.96 0.71
C ALA A 218 19.40 4.51 1.39
N LEU A 219 19.77 3.24 1.25
CA LEU A 219 21.04 2.70 1.77
C LEU A 219 22.26 3.38 1.13
N TRP A 220 22.21 3.64 -0.18
CA TRP A 220 23.28 4.37 -0.87
C TRP A 220 23.46 5.80 -0.36
N ILE A 221 22.36 6.49 -0.02
CA ILE A 221 22.38 7.86 0.52
C ILE A 221 22.84 7.87 1.98
N LEU A 222 22.19 7.06 2.81
CA LEU A 222 22.37 7.06 4.27
C LEU A 222 23.70 6.45 4.72
N LYS A 223 24.22 5.47 3.96
CA LYS A 223 25.48 4.75 4.22
C LYS A 223 25.67 4.37 5.70
N PRO A 224 24.71 3.68 6.34
CA PRO A 224 24.83 3.27 7.74
C PRO A 224 26.02 2.33 7.96
N LYS A 225 26.47 2.13 9.21
CA LYS A 225 27.49 1.11 9.53
C LYS A 225 26.89 -0.29 9.54
N CYS A 226 25.73 -0.45 10.16
CA CYS A 226 24.98 -1.70 10.23
C CYS A 226 23.51 -1.46 9.85
N VAL A 227 22.85 -2.51 9.35
CA VAL A 227 21.44 -2.50 8.94
C VAL A 227 20.77 -3.76 9.48
N GLU A 228 19.69 -3.57 10.23
CA GLU A 228 18.84 -4.63 10.75
C GLU A 228 17.44 -4.52 10.16
N SER A 229 16.85 -5.63 9.71
CA SER A 229 15.48 -5.65 9.19
C SER A 229 14.48 -5.61 10.34
N THR A 230 13.52 -4.67 10.31
CA THR A 230 12.41 -4.63 11.29
C THR A 230 11.25 -5.54 10.90
N THR A 231 11.21 -6.01 9.66
CA THR A 231 10.16 -6.90 9.19
C THR A 231 10.54 -8.35 9.48
N PRO A 232 9.64 -9.16 10.08
CA PRO A 232 9.94 -10.54 10.42
C PRO A 232 10.27 -11.35 9.16
N PRO A 233 11.20 -12.32 9.25
CA PRO A 233 11.50 -13.20 8.14
C PRO A 233 10.31 -14.13 7.90
N LEU A 234 9.48 -13.81 6.91
CA LEU A 234 8.68 -14.83 6.23
C LEU A 234 9.50 -15.59 5.17
N LEU A 235 10.82 -15.34 5.13
CA LEU A 235 11.76 -15.64 4.05
C LEU A 235 13.22 -15.45 4.54
N ALA A 236 13.63 -16.08 5.66
CA ALA A 236 15.04 -16.15 6.06
C ALA A 236 15.73 -17.34 5.38
N GLU A 237 15.96 -17.18 4.07
CA GLU A 237 17.19 -17.65 3.45
C GLU A 237 17.72 -16.43 2.67
N ASP A 238 18.80 -15.89 3.21
CA ASP A 238 19.75 -14.91 2.68
C ASP A 238 19.18 -13.59 2.13
N ALA A 239 19.20 -12.57 2.99
CA ALA A 239 19.18 -11.17 2.55
C ALA A 239 20.54 -10.77 1.98
N MET A 240 20.96 -11.39 0.87
CA MET A 240 22.06 -10.86 0.06
C MET A 240 21.54 -9.69 -0.80
N ILE A 241 21.65 -8.47 -0.26
CA ILE A 241 21.70 -7.27 -1.10
C ILE A 241 22.99 -7.37 -1.94
N PRO A 242 22.94 -7.32 -3.29
CA PRO A 242 24.11 -7.53 -4.13
C PRO A 242 25.28 -6.60 -3.79
N SER A 243 26.46 -7.19 -3.78
CA SER A 243 27.78 -6.63 -3.46
C SER A 243 28.22 -5.46 -4.37
N ARG A 244 27.67 -4.26 -4.14
CA ARG A 244 28.25 -2.99 -4.63
C ARG A 244 28.55 -1.99 -3.51
N MET A 245 28.97 -2.47 -2.33
CA MET A 245 29.45 -1.60 -1.25
C MET A 245 30.86 -2.01 -0.77
N PRO A 246 31.72 -1.03 -0.41
CA PRO A 246 33.10 -1.28 0.00
C PRO A 246 33.17 -1.99 1.37
N PRO A 247 34.25 -2.73 1.65
CA PRO A 247 34.29 -3.66 2.76
C PRO A 247 34.54 -2.91 4.07
N THR A 248 33.54 -2.84 4.95
CA THR A 248 33.78 -2.56 6.37
C THR A 248 33.16 -3.66 7.22
N ARG A 249 34.06 -4.55 7.68
CA ARG A 249 33.99 -5.58 8.73
C ARG A 249 32.64 -6.25 9.00
N ARG A 250 32.63 -7.54 8.66
CA ARG A 250 31.60 -8.55 8.82
C ARG A 250 31.29 -8.85 10.29
N SER A 251 30.00 -8.80 10.64
CA SER A 251 29.33 -9.86 11.38
C SER A 251 27.83 -9.85 11.09
N CYS A 252 27.49 -10.10 9.82
CA CYS A 252 26.36 -10.95 9.46
C CYS A 252 26.91 -11.94 8.44
N SER A 253 26.86 -13.22 8.78
CA SER A 253 26.99 -14.29 7.80
C SER A 253 25.84 -14.11 6.81
N PHE A 254 26.20 -13.92 5.55
CA PHE A 254 25.29 -13.78 4.42
C PHE A 254 24.84 -15.13 3.89
#